data_AF-A0A962HBB8-F1
#
_entry.id   AF-A0A962HBB8-F1
#
_cell.length_a   1.000
_cell.length_b   1.000
_cell.length_c   1.000
_cell.angle_alpha   90.00
_cell.angle_beta   90.00
_cell.angle_gamma   90.00
#
_symmetry.space_group_name_H-M   'P 1'
#
loop_
_entity.id
_entity.type
_entity.pdbx_description
1 polymer ?
#
loop_
_entity_poly.entity_id
_entity_poly.type
_entity_poly.pdbx_seq_one_letter_code
_entity_poly.pdbx_strand_id
1 'polypeptide(L)'
;AYVTRTHVDYYTDAIDYTRLKPLAEFGQADSGEGAAQHGEVHVVRRVTGYKKIRYYSHENIGYGPVNLPDQELQTTSVWWRLSPEAIDRTFKTRFEALDGFLGAAYALHTVATLLSMSEPRDLGKAVGSGDNDWSAQVSSKGRGELRGPGGEALDLESLAAFAPAVYLYDNYPGGIGLSRPLFERREELVSAASALISGCRCGPGCPACVGPILGTDELRSPKGSALRVLALLKHQSSAPMPTLVDATPATASRH
;
A
#
# COMPACT_ATOMS: atom_id res chain seq x y z
N ALA A 1 17.38 21.23 -15.63
CA ALA A 1 16.33 21.38 -16.66
C ALA A 1 16.36 22.80 -17.18
N TYR A 2 16.44 22.99 -18.51
CA TYR A 2 16.34 24.32 -19.13
C TYR A 2 14.85 24.65 -19.28
N VAL A 3 14.41 25.80 -18.75
CA VAL A 3 13.01 26.23 -18.79
C VAL A 3 12.92 27.62 -19.38
N THR A 4 11.87 27.88 -20.16
CA THR A 4 11.56 29.19 -20.73
C THR A 4 10.20 29.64 -20.20
N ARG A 5 10.08 30.92 -19.86
CA ARG A 5 8.81 31.50 -19.43
C ARG A 5 7.83 31.50 -20.61
N THR A 6 6.68 30.87 -20.44
CA THR A 6 5.60 30.82 -21.43
C THR A 6 4.28 31.11 -20.74
N HIS A 7 3.42 31.90 -21.37
CA HIS A 7 2.05 32.14 -20.90
C HIS A 7 1.12 31.12 -21.56
N VAL A 8 0.61 30.18 -20.77
CA VAL A 8 -0.33 29.12 -21.19
C VAL A 8 -1.46 28.97 -20.17
N ASP A 9 -2.65 28.59 -20.64
CA ASP A 9 -3.85 28.42 -19.79
C ASP A 9 -4.02 26.99 -19.27
N TYR A 10 -2.93 26.22 -19.20
CA TYR A 10 -2.94 24.85 -18.71
C TYR A 10 -1.69 24.52 -17.91
N TYR A 11 -1.79 23.49 -17.07
CA TYR A 11 -0.66 22.84 -16.42
C TYR A 11 -0.55 21.39 -16.89
N THR A 12 0.60 20.77 -16.62
CA THR A 12 0.86 19.37 -16.99
C THR A 12 0.88 18.48 -15.76
N ASP A 13 0.19 17.35 -15.84
CA ASP A 13 0.20 16.29 -14.82
C ASP A 13 0.83 15.03 -15.41
N ALA A 14 1.75 14.38 -14.69
CA ALA A 14 2.43 13.20 -15.19
C ALA A 14 1.49 11.98 -15.23
N ILE A 15 1.76 11.06 -16.14
CA ILE A 15 1.20 9.71 -16.11
C ILE A 15 2.37 8.80 -15.78
N ASP A 16 2.44 8.41 -14.52
CA ASP A 16 3.43 7.49 -14.01
C ASP A 16 2.78 6.22 -13.48
N TYR A 17 3.55 5.13 -13.50
CA TYR A 17 3.17 3.90 -12.81
C TYR A 17 4.38 3.27 -12.13
N THR A 18 4.10 2.52 -11.08
CA THR A 18 5.09 1.75 -10.33
C THR A 18 4.71 0.28 -10.42
N ARG A 19 5.59 -0.53 -11.01
CA ARG A 19 5.47 -1.99 -10.99
C ARG A 19 6.54 -2.58 -10.07
N LEU A 20 6.25 -3.77 -9.57
CA LEU A 20 7.09 -4.42 -8.58
C LEU A 20 7.12 -5.92 -8.87
N LYS A 21 8.32 -6.47 -9.07
CA LYS A 21 8.54 -7.88 -9.38
C LYS A 21 9.43 -8.52 -8.31
N PRO A 22 8.96 -9.51 -7.54
CA PRO A 22 9.81 -10.31 -6.68
C PRO A 22 10.90 -11.02 -7.49
N LEU A 23 12.14 -10.95 -7.00
CA LEU A 23 13.30 -11.59 -7.62
C LEU A 23 13.75 -12.82 -6.82
N ALA A 24 13.83 -12.67 -5.49
CA ALA A 24 14.25 -13.72 -4.59
C ALA A 24 13.46 -13.63 -3.29
N GLU A 25 13.16 -14.77 -2.69
CA GLU A 25 12.57 -14.86 -1.36
C GLU A 25 13.63 -15.25 -0.34
N PHE A 26 13.71 -14.51 0.77
CA PHE A 26 14.61 -14.76 1.88
C PHE A 26 13.89 -15.42 3.06
N GLY A 27 12.59 -15.19 3.19
CA GLY A 27 11.77 -15.82 4.22
C GLY A 27 10.28 -15.72 3.94
N GLN A 28 9.55 -16.70 4.46
CA GLN A 28 8.09 -16.76 4.44
C GLN A 28 7.59 -17.10 5.83
N ALA A 29 6.45 -16.53 6.19
CA ALA A 29 5.74 -16.85 7.41
C ALA A 29 4.22 -16.72 7.20
N ASP A 30 3.45 -17.47 7.96
CA ASP A 30 1.99 -17.36 7.94
C ASP A 30 1.55 -15.97 8.43
N SER A 31 0.45 -15.48 7.86
CA SER A 31 -0.19 -14.22 8.26
C SER A 31 -1.71 -14.36 8.14
N GLY A 32 -2.34 -14.95 9.16
CA GLY A 32 -3.79 -15.22 9.14
C GLY A 32 -4.17 -16.18 8.01
N GLU A 33 -5.04 -15.74 7.10
CA GLU A 33 -5.50 -16.49 5.92
C GLU A 33 -4.63 -16.26 4.66
N GLY A 34 -3.45 -15.69 4.88
CA GLY A 34 -2.46 -15.40 3.86
C GLY A 34 -1.04 -15.70 4.31
N ALA A 35 -0.09 -15.18 3.55
CA ALA A 35 1.33 -15.31 3.84
C ALA A 35 1.99 -13.92 3.85
N ALA A 36 2.94 -13.74 4.75
CA ALA A 36 3.92 -12.68 4.70
C ALA A 36 5.23 -13.23 4.13
N GLN A 37 5.87 -12.49 3.25
CA GLN A 37 7.12 -12.87 2.62
C GLN A 37 8.10 -11.70 2.69
N HIS A 38 9.38 -12.01 2.77
CA HIS A 38 10.48 -11.06 2.74
C HIS A 38 11.49 -11.49 1.69
N GLY A 39 12.01 -10.54 0.94
CA GLY A 39 12.90 -10.85 -0.16
C GLY A 39 13.37 -9.64 -0.95
N GLU A 40 14.02 -9.92 -2.06
CA GLU A 40 14.47 -8.94 -3.03
C GLU A 40 13.39 -8.70 -4.10
N VAL A 41 13.20 -7.44 -4.45
CA VAL A 41 12.24 -7.00 -5.46
C VAL A 41 12.88 -6.01 -6.41
N HIS A 42 12.41 -6.06 -7.66
CA HIS A 42 12.72 -5.08 -8.68
C HIS A 42 11.54 -4.13 -8.83
N VAL A 43 11.72 -2.88 -8.41
CA VAL A 43 10.74 -1.80 -8.56
C VAL A 43 11.10 -1.00 -9.80
N VAL A 44 10.12 -0.80 -10.68
CA VAL A 44 10.28 0.05 -11.86
C VAL A 44 9.25 1.16 -11.80
N ARG A 45 9.71 2.41 -11.83
CA ARG A 45 8.87 3.59 -11.98
C ARG A 45 9.08 4.17 -13.36
N ARG A 46 8.00 4.32 -14.11
CA ARG A 46 8.04 4.86 -15.47
C ARG A 46 7.04 5.99 -15.62
N VAL A 47 7.49 7.11 -16.19
CA VAL A 47 6.64 8.21 -16.64
C VAL A 47 6.43 8.06 -18.14
N THR A 48 5.24 7.63 -18.56
CA THR A 48 4.95 7.35 -19.99
C THR A 48 4.45 8.57 -20.75
N GLY A 49 3.86 9.52 -20.04
CA GLY A 49 3.22 10.66 -20.65
C GLY A 49 2.89 11.75 -19.65
N TYR A 50 2.26 12.80 -20.15
CA TYR A 50 1.63 13.83 -19.35
C TYR A 50 0.27 14.19 -19.91
N LYS A 51 -0.62 14.67 -19.04
CA LYS A 51 -1.91 15.26 -19.36
C LYS A 51 -1.75 16.78 -19.35
N LYS A 52 -2.41 17.48 -20.27
CA LYS A 52 -2.58 18.94 -20.21
C LYS A 52 -3.95 19.21 -19.60
N ILE A 53 -3.97 19.94 -18.49
CA ILE A 53 -5.19 20.23 -17.73
C ILE A 53 -5.38 21.74 -17.70
N ARG A 54 -6.54 22.22 -18.16
CA ARG A 54 -6.85 23.65 -18.19
C ARG A 54 -6.94 24.20 -16.77
N TYR A 55 -6.40 25.41 -16.56
CA TYR A 55 -6.57 26.11 -15.29
C TYR A 55 -8.06 26.39 -15.01
N TYR A 56 -8.41 26.39 -13.72
CA TYR A 56 -9.76 26.62 -13.19
C TYR A 56 -10.78 25.53 -13.52
N SER A 57 -10.99 25.18 -14.80
CA SER A 57 -11.98 24.18 -15.20
C SER A 57 -11.57 22.73 -14.90
N HIS A 58 -10.26 22.47 -14.72
CA HIS A 58 -9.72 21.11 -14.52
C HIS A 58 -10.08 20.14 -15.66
N GLU A 59 -10.39 20.67 -16.83
CA GLU A 59 -10.71 19.88 -18.01
C GLU A 59 -9.42 19.35 -18.65
N ASN A 60 -9.44 18.09 -19.06
CA ASN A 60 -8.35 17.52 -19.84
C ASN A 60 -8.41 18.05 -21.28
N ILE A 61 -7.40 18.82 -21.66
CA ILE A 61 -7.30 19.44 -22.99
C ILE A 61 -6.29 18.74 -23.90
N GLY A 62 -5.66 17.64 -23.45
CA GLY A 62 -4.77 16.85 -24.29
C GLY A 62 -3.76 16.01 -23.52
N TYR A 63 -2.96 15.26 -24.27
CA TYR A 63 -1.91 14.39 -23.77
C TYR A 63 -0.63 14.58 -24.58
N GLY A 64 0.51 14.22 -24.00
CA GLY A 64 1.78 14.14 -24.71
C GLY A 64 2.65 13.00 -24.16
N PRO A 65 3.45 12.33 -25.01
CA PRO A 65 4.35 11.28 -24.57
C PRO A 65 5.54 11.88 -23.80
N VAL A 66 6.09 11.09 -22.88
CA VAL A 66 7.32 11.40 -22.15
C VAL A 66 8.31 10.28 -22.42
N ASN A 67 9.44 10.62 -23.04
CA ASN A 67 10.52 9.68 -23.30
C ASN A 67 11.60 9.86 -22.22
N LEU A 68 11.28 9.42 -21.00
CA LEU A 68 12.25 9.32 -19.92
C LEU A 68 12.66 7.85 -19.74
N PRO A 69 13.91 7.57 -19.35
CA PRO A 69 14.32 6.23 -19.00
C PRO A 69 13.56 5.74 -17.75
N ASP A 70 13.35 4.43 -17.69
CA ASP A 70 12.74 3.79 -16.54
C ASP A 70 13.63 3.96 -15.32
N GLN A 71 13.04 4.33 -14.18
CA GLN A 71 13.74 4.36 -12.91
C GLN A 71 13.63 2.99 -12.26
N GLU A 72 14.73 2.26 -12.29
CA GLU A 72 14.81 0.90 -11.78
C GLU A 72 15.51 0.87 -10.41
N LEU A 73 14.97 0.05 -9.52
CA LEU A 73 15.45 -0.12 -8.16
C LEU A 73 15.41 -1.62 -7.82
N GLN A 74 16.58 -2.23 -7.64
CA GLN A 74 16.67 -3.52 -6.95
C GLN A 74 16.82 -3.24 -5.46
N THR A 75 15.90 -3.75 -4.66
CA THR A 75 15.80 -3.43 -3.23
C THR A 75 15.15 -4.57 -2.45
N THR A 76 15.15 -4.47 -1.13
CA THR A 76 14.47 -5.43 -0.26
C THR A 76 13.04 -4.98 0.06
N SER A 77 12.15 -5.94 0.25
CA SER A 77 10.73 -5.70 0.50
C SER A 77 10.14 -6.76 1.41
N VAL A 78 9.10 -6.36 2.15
CA VAL A 78 8.17 -7.25 2.82
C VAL A 78 6.80 -7.11 2.14
N TRP A 79 6.12 -8.24 1.92
CA TRP A 79 4.80 -8.21 1.31
C TRP A 79 3.85 -9.24 1.90
N TRP A 80 2.56 -8.92 1.81
CA TRP A 80 1.47 -9.76 2.28
C TRP A 80 0.58 -10.15 1.11
N ARG A 81 0.35 -11.46 0.97
CA ARG A 81 -0.58 -12.05 -0.01
C ARG A 81 -1.73 -12.71 0.73
N LEU A 82 -2.95 -12.56 0.22
CA LEU A 82 -4.09 -13.37 0.65
C LEU A 82 -4.35 -14.49 -0.36
N SER A 83 -4.88 -15.61 0.14
CA SER A 83 -5.39 -16.68 -0.71
C SER A 83 -6.59 -16.18 -1.54
N PRO A 84 -6.72 -16.55 -2.82
CA PRO A 84 -7.88 -16.21 -3.63
C PRO A 84 -9.21 -16.61 -2.96
N GLU A 85 -9.24 -17.75 -2.28
CA GLU A 85 -10.41 -18.28 -1.58
C GLU A 85 -10.86 -17.36 -0.43
N ALA A 86 -9.92 -16.79 0.33
CA ALA A 86 -10.23 -15.86 1.40
C ALA A 86 -10.80 -14.54 0.87
N ILE A 87 -10.30 -14.08 -0.29
CA ILE A 87 -10.78 -12.87 -0.96
C ILE A 87 -12.22 -13.08 -1.44
N ASP A 88 -12.48 -14.16 -2.19
CA ASP A 88 -13.79 -14.45 -2.77
C ASP A 88 -14.87 -14.67 -1.70
N ARG A 89 -14.50 -15.22 -0.54
CA ARG A 89 -15.42 -15.39 0.59
C ARG A 89 -15.77 -14.07 1.29
N THR A 90 -14.83 -13.13 1.34
CA THR A 90 -14.93 -11.94 2.20
C THR A 90 -15.46 -10.71 1.46
N PHE A 91 -15.12 -10.56 0.19
CA PHE A 91 -15.45 -9.38 -0.62
C PHE A 91 -16.51 -9.73 -1.66
N LYS A 92 -17.47 -8.83 -1.87
CA LYS A 92 -18.54 -9.03 -2.86
C LYS A 92 -18.03 -8.84 -4.28
N THR A 93 -17.08 -7.92 -4.45
CA THR A 93 -16.50 -7.57 -5.75
C THR A 93 -14.99 -7.42 -5.65
N ARG A 94 -14.29 -7.66 -6.77
CA ARG A 94 -12.84 -7.42 -6.86
C ARG A 94 -12.48 -5.96 -6.58
N PHE A 95 -13.35 -5.02 -6.97
CA PHE A 95 -13.17 -3.59 -6.68
C PHE A 95 -13.18 -3.29 -5.18
N GLU A 96 -14.12 -3.90 -4.44
CA GLU A 96 -14.19 -3.76 -2.98
C GLU A 96 -12.94 -4.32 -2.30
N ALA A 97 -12.45 -5.46 -2.78
CA ALA A 97 -11.17 -6.03 -2.33
C ALA A 97 -10.01 -5.08 -2.62
N LEU A 98 -9.89 -4.59 -3.86
CA LEU A 98 -8.80 -3.70 -4.28
C LEU A 98 -8.75 -2.40 -3.47
N ASP A 99 -9.91 -1.77 -3.21
CA ASP A 99 -10.00 -0.61 -2.32
C ASP A 99 -9.52 -0.94 -0.91
N GLY A 100 -9.81 -2.16 -0.43
CA GLY A 100 -9.32 -2.67 0.84
C GLY A 100 -7.81 -2.82 0.87
N PHE A 101 -7.21 -3.40 -0.17
CA PHE A 101 -5.75 -3.55 -0.28
C PHE A 101 -5.05 -2.20 -0.36
N LEU A 102 -5.58 -1.24 -1.14
CA LEU A 102 -5.04 0.11 -1.22
C LEU A 102 -5.13 0.84 0.14
N GLY A 103 -6.28 0.71 0.83
CA GLY A 103 -6.45 1.30 2.17
C GLY A 103 -5.56 0.67 3.22
N ALA A 104 -5.42 -0.66 3.22
CA ALA A 104 -4.52 -1.40 4.10
C ALA A 104 -3.06 -1.03 3.83
N ALA A 105 -2.64 -0.89 2.57
CA ALA A 105 -1.30 -0.46 2.20
C ALA A 105 -0.95 0.93 2.74
N TYR A 106 -1.92 1.86 2.77
CA TYR A 106 -1.72 3.16 3.41
C TYR A 106 -1.50 3.05 4.91
N ALA A 107 -2.36 2.31 5.62
CA ALA A 107 -2.24 2.14 7.06
C ALA A 107 -0.95 1.40 7.46
N LEU A 108 -0.63 0.31 6.75
CA LEU A 108 0.61 -0.45 6.95
C LEU A 108 1.84 0.42 6.72
N HIS A 109 1.85 1.25 5.67
CA HIS A 109 2.96 2.16 5.41
C HIS A 109 3.14 3.22 6.51
N THR A 110 2.04 3.86 6.94
CA THR A 110 2.08 4.83 8.04
C THR A 110 2.62 4.19 9.32
N VAL A 111 2.10 3.03 9.71
CA VAL A 111 2.56 2.33 10.92
C VAL A 111 4.00 1.85 10.76
N ALA A 112 4.37 1.32 9.60
CA ALA A 112 5.73 0.87 9.33
C ALA A 112 6.74 1.99 9.57
N THR A 113 6.48 3.20 9.06
CA THR A 113 7.37 4.35 9.25
C THR A 113 7.57 4.73 10.72
N LEU A 114 6.53 4.55 11.55
CA LEU A 114 6.62 4.74 13.00
C LEU A 114 7.40 3.61 13.67
N LEU A 115 7.17 2.35 13.29
CA LEU A 115 7.84 1.19 13.89
C LEU A 115 9.32 1.11 13.52
N SER A 116 9.69 1.55 12.31
CA SER A 116 11.07 1.61 11.83
C SER A 116 11.77 2.93 12.15
N MET A 117 11.08 3.88 12.79
CA MET A 117 11.60 5.23 13.10
C MET A 117 12.22 5.92 11.87
N SER A 118 11.60 5.75 10.70
CA SER A 118 12.09 6.24 9.42
C SER A 118 11.18 7.32 8.83
N GLU A 119 11.67 8.08 7.86
CA GLU A 119 10.83 9.03 7.13
C GLU A 119 9.88 8.27 6.19
N PRO A 120 8.63 8.74 6.00
CA PRO A 120 7.71 8.19 4.99
C PRO A 120 8.26 8.01 3.57
N ARG A 121 9.33 8.74 3.21
CA ARG A 121 10.00 8.64 1.91
C ARG A 121 11.04 7.51 1.83
N ASP A 122 11.49 7.01 2.97
CA ASP A 122 12.48 5.93 3.03
C ASP A 122 11.86 4.57 2.74
N LEU A 123 10.55 4.46 2.95
CA LEU A 123 9.76 3.26 2.68
C LEU A 123 8.76 3.55 1.56
N GLY A 124 8.80 2.76 0.49
CA GLY A 124 7.80 2.77 -0.55
C GLY A 124 6.67 1.78 -0.26
N LYS A 125 5.52 1.99 -0.90
CA LYS A 125 4.40 1.03 -0.91
C LYS A 125 3.91 0.78 -2.32
N ALA A 126 3.41 -0.43 -2.57
CA ALA A 126 2.72 -0.77 -3.81
C ALA A 126 1.64 -1.82 -3.55
N VAL A 127 0.63 -1.86 -4.43
CA VAL A 127 -0.36 -2.93 -4.48
C VAL A 127 -0.34 -3.51 -5.88
N GLY A 128 -0.28 -4.84 -6.00
CA GLY A 128 -0.21 -5.50 -7.30
C GLY A 128 -0.24 -7.02 -7.20
N SER A 129 -0.16 -7.69 -8.34
CA SER A 129 -0.01 -9.14 -8.39
C SER A 129 1.40 -9.58 -7.98
N GLY A 130 1.52 -10.75 -7.35
CA GLY A 130 2.79 -11.45 -7.13
C GLY A 130 3.60 -11.66 -8.40
N ASP A 131 2.90 -11.92 -9.50
CA ASP A 131 3.48 -12.34 -10.78
C ASP A 131 3.79 -11.16 -11.72
N ASN A 132 3.68 -9.92 -11.20
CA ASN A 132 3.92 -8.68 -11.96
C ASN A 132 2.98 -8.49 -13.17
N ASP A 133 1.80 -9.12 -13.16
CA ASP A 133 0.78 -8.97 -14.19
C ASP A 133 0.08 -7.61 -14.15
N TRP A 134 -0.11 -7.08 -12.94
CA TRP A 134 -0.79 -5.80 -12.75
C TRP A 134 -0.34 -5.11 -11.46
N SER A 135 -0.43 -3.80 -11.45
CA SER A 135 -0.26 -2.93 -10.28
C SER A 135 -1.45 -1.99 -10.17
N ALA A 136 -1.79 -1.58 -8.95
CA ALA A 136 -2.88 -0.66 -8.68
C ALA A 136 -2.39 0.56 -7.89
N GLN A 137 -2.96 1.71 -8.21
CA GLN A 137 -2.52 2.99 -7.68
C GLN A 137 -3.70 3.85 -7.26
N VAL A 138 -3.43 4.83 -6.41
CA VAL A 138 -4.35 5.93 -6.12
C VAL A 138 -3.85 7.13 -6.92
N SER A 139 -4.69 7.64 -7.81
CA SER A 139 -4.38 8.78 -8.69
C SER A 139 -5.27 9.98 -8.37
N SER A 140 -5.07 11.09 -9.10
CA SER A 140 -5.95 12.25 -9.08
C SER A 140 -7.37 11.97 -9.54
N LYS A 141 -7.64 10.85 -10.23
CA LYS A 141 -8.96 10.44 -10.71
C LYS A 141 -9.69 9.47 -9.79
N GLY A 142 -8.98 8.84 -8.85
CA GLY A 142 -9.59 7.92 -7.91
C GLY A 142 -8.66 6.79 -7.47
N ARG A 143 -9.26 5.85 -6.75
CA ARG A 143 -8.60 4.64 -6.26
C ARG A 143 -8.76 3.49 -7.23
N GLY A 144 -7.69 2.71 -7.38
CA GLY A 144 -7.75 1.44 -8.11
C GLY A 144 -7.51 1.57 -9.61
N GLU A 145 -6.76 2.57 -10.07
CA GLU A 145 -6.28 2.56 -11.46
C GLU A 145 -5.31 1.40 -11.64
N LEU A 146 -5.70 0.39 -12.44
CA LEU A 146 -4.86 -0.75 -12.76
C LEU A 146 -3.96 -0.46 -13.96
N ARG A 147 -2.71 -0.90 -13.84
CA ARG A 147 -1.68 -0.82 -14.87
C ARG A 147 -1.12 -2.20 -15.12
N GLY A 148 -1.09 -2.62 -16.38
CA GLY A 148 -0.46 -3.85 -16.82
C GLY A 148 1.07 -3.76 -16.85
N PRO A 149 1.76 -4.82 -17.32
CA PRO A 149 3.22 -4.90 -17.25
C PRO A 149 3.93 -3.83 -18.08
N GLY A 150 3.29 -3.35 -19.16
CA GLY A 150 3.76 -2.28 -20.05
C GLY A 150 3.21 -0.90 -19.73
N GLY A 151 2.44 -0.74 -18.64
CA GLY A 151 1.82 0.53 -18.24
C GLY A 151 0.48 0.84 -18.91
N GLU A 152 -0.04 -0.08 -19.72
CA GLU A 152 -1.38 0.00 -20.29
C GLU A 152 -2.45 0.01 -19.20
N ALA A 153 -3.54 0.75 -19.42
CA ALA A 153 -4.68 0.71 -18.53
C ALA A 153 -5.37 -0.65 -18.63
N LEU A 154 -5.65 -1.28 -17.49
CA LEU A 154 -6.38 -2.54 -17.43
C LEU A 154 -7.75 -2.34 -16.78
N ASP A 155 -8.69 -3.20 -17.16
CA ASP A 155 -9.98 -3.32 -16.47
C ASP A 155 -9.93 -4.49 -15.48
N LEU A 156 -10.36 -4.25 -14.24
CA LEU A 156 -10.28 -5.21 -13.14
C LEU A 156 -11.06 -6.50 -13.42
N GLU A 157 -12.18 -6.38 -14.13
CA GLU A 157 -13.03 -7.51 -14.49
C GLU A 157 -12.40 -8.40 -15.56
N SER A 158 -11.49 -7.85 -16.38
CA SER A 158 -10.78 -8.58 -17.43
C SER A 158 -9.54 -9.35 -16.95
N LEU A 159 -9.16 -9.21 -15.67
CA LEU A 159 -8.03 -9.94 -15.11
C LEU A 159 -8.32 -11.45 -15.06
N ALA A 160 -7.43 -12.25 -15.64
CA ALA A 160 -7.50 -13.71 -15.59
C ALA A 160 -7.41 -14.26 -14.16
N ALA A 161 -6.51 -13.70 -13.34
CA ALA A 161 -6.34 -14.05 -11.94
C ALA A 161 -6.28 -12.79 -11.07
N PHE A 162 -6.90 -12.86 -9.88
CA PHE A 162 -6.90 -11.78 -8.91
C PHE A 162 -6.22 -12.24 -7.61
N ALA A 163 -4.90 -12.04 -7.55
CA ALA A 163 -4.07 -12.38 -6.39
C ALA A 163 -3.32 -11.13 -5.88
N PRO A 164 -4.05 -10.15 -5.31
CA PRO A 164 -3.46 -8.91 -4.81
C PRO A 164 -2.48 -9.15 -3.65
N ALA A 165 -1.41 -8.36 -3.66
CA ALA A 165 -0.42 -8.30 -2.60
C ALA A 165 -0.14 -6.83 -2.20
N VAL A 166 0.11 -6.59 -0.92
CA VAL A 166 0.63 -5.31 -0.42
C VAL A 166 2.14 -5.43 -0.25
N TYR A 167 2.91 -4.54 -0.86
CA TYR A 167 4.35 -4.46 -0.72
C TYR A 167 4.77 -3.22 0.07
N LEU A 168 5.72 -3.39 0.97
CA LEU A 168 6.49 -2.31 1.60
C LEU A 168 7.97 -2.56 1.32
N TYR A 169 8.61 -1.64 0.59
CA TYR A 169 9.97 -1.81 0.10
C TYR A 169 10.86 -0.64 0.49
N ASP A 170 12.15 -0.90 0.68
CA ASP A 170 13.10 0.17 0.95
C ASP A 170 13.26 1.03 -0.32
N ASN A 171 13.04 2.33 -0.21
CA ASN A 171 13.08 3.25 -1.35
C ASN A 171 14.51 3.72 -1.67
N TYR A 172 15.48 2.80 -1.58
CA TYR A 172 16.91 3.02 -1.80
C TYR A 172 17.53 1.85 -2.58
N PRO A 173 18.47 2.10 -3.52
CA PRO A 173 19.11 1.02 -4.28
C PRO A 173 19.89 0.08 -3.35
N GLY A 174 19.73 -1.22 -3.56
CA GLY A 174 20.29 -2.28 -2.71
C GLY A 174 19.53 -2.51 -1.39
N GLY A 175 18.57 -1.65 -1.05
CA GLY A 175 17.91 -1.65 0.24
C GLY A 175 18.81 -1.15 1.38
N ILE A 176 18.20 -0.58 2.40
CA ILE A 176 18.88 -0.10 3.62
C ILE A 176 18.54 -0.96 4.86
N GLY A 177 17.71 -1.99 4.66
CA GLY A 177 17.37 -2.97 5.67
C GLY A 177 16.15 -2.62 6.52
N LEU A 178 15.24 -1.75 6.05
CA LEU A 178 13.99 -1.45 6.79
C LEU A 178 12.99 -2.61 6.66
N SER A 179 12.94 -3.26 5.51
CA SER A 179 12.01 -4.36 5.21
C SER A 179 12.15 -5.57 6.15
N ARG A 180 13.38 -5.93 6.57
CA ARG A 180 13.62 -7.13 7.41
C ARG A 180 13.02 -7.00 8.81
N PRO A 181 13.30 -5.94 9.60
CA PRO A 181 12.63 -5.73 10.89
C PRO A 181 11.10 -5.68 10.78
N LEU A 182 10.57 -5.12 9.68
CA LEU A 182 9.12 -5.08 9.43
C LEU A 182 8.54 -6.48 9.20
N PHE A 183 9.28 -7.39 8.55
CA PHE A 183 8.90 -8.79 8.40
C PHE A 183 8.95 -9.56 9.72
N GLU A 184 10.00 -9.33 10.52
CA GLU A 184 10.14 -9.93 11.86
C GLU A 184 8.99 -9.47 12.79
N ARG A 185 8.54 -8.22 12.67
CA ARG A 185 7.43 -7.61 13.43
C ARG A 185 6.10 -7.57 12.67
N ARG A 186 5.91 -8.43 11.66
CA ARG A 186 4.74 -8.41 10.76
C ARG A 186 3.38 -8.44 11.49
N GLU A 187 3.27 -9.19 12.59
CA GLU A 187 2.02 -9.32 13.36
C GLU A 187 1.68 -8.04 14.13
N GLU A 188 2.69 -7.40 14.70
CA GLU A 188 2.57 -6.10 15.37
C GLU A 188 2.17 -5.04 14.34
N LEU A 189 2.82 -5.03 13.17
CA LEU A 189 2.55 -4.10 12.09
C LEU A 189 1.09 -4.20 11.60
N VAL A 190 0.59 -5.41 11.32
CA VAL A 190 -0.81 -5.64 10.90
C VAL A 190 -1.78 -5.24 12.01
N SER A 191 -1.48 -5.58 13.26
CA SER A 191 -2.34 -5.24 14.41
C SER A 191 -2.42 -3.74 14.65
N ALA A 192 -1.29 -3.04 14.58
CA ALA A 192 -1.22 -1.59 14.74
C ALA A 192 -1.88 -0.85 13.55
N ALA A 193 -1.75 -1.35 12.32
CA ALA A 193 -2.49 -0.83 11.17
C ALA A 193 -4.02 -0.98 11.36
N SER A 194 -4.47 -2.12 11.89
CA SER A 194 -5.88 -2.35 12.20
C SER A 194 -6.37 -1.39 13.28
N ALA A 195 -5.57 -1.16 14.33
CA ALA A 195 -5.85 -0.20 15.40
C ALA A 195 -5.93 1.24 14.88
N LEU A 196 -5.01 1.65 13.97
CA LEU A 196 -5.02 2.96 13.34
C LEU A 196 -6.34 3.23 12.59
N ILE A 197 -6.79 2.26 11.77
CA ILE A 197 -8.01 2.44 10.98
C ILE A 197 -9.25 2.40 11.88
N SER A 198 -9.34 1.45 12.80
CA SER A 198 -10.50 1.29 13.69
C SER A 198 -10.66 2.45 14.69
N GLY A 199 -9.55 3.02 15.18
CA GLY A 199 -9.55 4.19 16.06
C GLY A 199 -9.88 5.51 15.37
N CYS A 200 -9.82 5.57 14.04
CA CYS A 200 -10.15 6.78 13.30
C CYS A 200 -11.67 7.05 13.30
N ARG A 201 -12.10 8.29 13.53
CA ARG A 201 -13.53 8.68 13.61
C ARG A 201 -14.20 8.96 12.26
N CYS A 202 -13.51 8.73 11.15
CA CYS A 202 -14.08 8.89 9.81
C CYS A 202 -15.10 7.78 9.48
N GLY A 203 -16.08 8.10 8.62
CA GLY A 203 -17.04 7.13 8.10
C GLY A 203 -16.43 6.27 6.99
N PRO A 204 -16.32 6.80 5.75
CA PRO A 204 -15.81 6.04 4.61
C PRO A 204 -14.29 5.83 4.63
N GLY A 205 -13.56 6.66 5.39
CA GLY A 205 -12.10 6.70 5.47
C GLY A 205 -11.57 8.13 5.37
N CYS A 206 -10.27 8.35 5.54
CA CYS A 206 -9.63 9.66 5.35
C CYS A 206 -8.12 9.52 5.05
N PRO A 207 -7.45 10.61 4.63
CA PRO A 207 -6.00 10.61 4.37
C PRO A 207 -5.13 10.10 5.52
N ALA A 208 -5.58 10.26 6.77
CA ALA A 208 -4.83 9.83 7.95
C ALA A 208 -4.92 8.31 8.23
N CYS A 209 -5.95 7.61 7.74
CA CYS A 209 -6.11 6.17 8.01
C CYS A 209 -5.89 5.30 6.78
N VAL A 210 -6.67 5.51 5.71
CA VAL A 210 -6.64 4.67 4.49
C VAL A 210 -6.09 5.41 3.28
N GLY A 211 -5.59 6.63 3.44
CA GLY A 211 -5.09 7.49 2.36
C GLY A 211 -6.17 8.36 1.70
N PRO A 212 -5.84 9.08 0.62
CA PRO A 212 -6.73 10.03 -0.05
C PRO A 212 -8.02 9.39 -0.54
N ILE A 213 -9.18 10.01 -0.29
CA ILE A 213 -10.50 9.55 -0.72
C ILE A 213 -11.12 10.63 -1.59
N LEU A 214 -11.62 10.26 -2.78
CA LEU A 214 -12.42 11.16 -3.63
C LEU A 214 -13.91 10.93 -3.38
N GLY A 215 -14.76 11.89 -3.76
CA GLY A 215 -16.21 11.81 -3.52
C GLY A 215 -16.89 10.56 -4.13
N THR A 216 -16.35 10.04 -5.25
CA THR A 216 -16.80 8.77 -5.87
C THR A 216 -16.52 7.53 -5.01
N ASP A 217 -15.57 7.64 -4.07
CA ASP A 217 -15.09 6.55 -3.26
C ASP A 217 -15.81 6.48 -1.91
N GLU A 218 -16.46 7.56 -1.48
CA GLU A 218 -17.16 7.63 -0.18
C GLU A 218 -18.28 6.60 -0.07
N LEU A 219 -18.99 6.36 -1.18
CA LEU A 219 -20.07 5.35 -1.26
C LEU A 219 -19.56 3.91 -1.08
N ARG A 220 -18.27 3.66 -1.28
CA ARG A 220 -17.66 2.32 -1.27
C ARG A 220 -17.04 1.93 0.07
N SER A 221 -17.01 2.86 1.05
CA SER A 221 -16.41 2.68 2.38
C SER A 221 -15.02 1.99 2.38
N PRO A 222 -13.97 2.60 1.80
CA PRO A 222 -12.63 2.02 1.79
C PRO A 222 -12.08 1.65 3.17
N LYS A 223 -12.51 2.35 4.24
CA LYS A 223 -12.23 2.01 5.63
C LYS A 223 -12.68 0.59 5.99
N GLY A 224 -13.92 0.24 5.64
CA GLY A 224 -14.49 -1.08 5.92
C GLY A 224 -13.74 -2.19 5.16
N SER A 225 -13.45 -1.96 3.88
CA SER A 225 -12.68 -2.91 3.07
C SER A 225 -11.26 -3.10 3.60
N ALA A 226 -10.59 -2.04 4.02
CA ALA A 226 -9.24 -2.12 4.57
C ALA A 226 -9.19 -2.90 5.90
N LEU A 227 -10.18 -2.69 6.77
CA LEU A 227 -10.31 -3.46 8.01
C LEU A 227 -10.51 -4.96 7.73
N ARG A 228 -11.29 -5.32 6.70
CA ARG A 228 -11.46 -6.72 6.28
C ARG A 228 -10.15 -7.34 5.79
N VAL A 229 -9.39 -6.63 4.96
CA VAL A 229 -8.06 -7.10 4.51
C VAL A 229 -7.13 -7.33 5.72
N LEU A 230 -7.02 -6.36 6.62
CA LEU A 230 -6.17 -6.48 7.79
C LEU A 230 -6.64 -7.57 8.77
N ALA A 231 -7.96 -7.81 8.87
CA ALA A 231 -8.51 -8.89 9.67
C ALA A 231 -8.12 -10.27 9.10
N LEU A 232 -8.15 -10.44 7.78
CA LEU A 232 -7.69 -11.67 7.12
C LEU A 232 -6.19 -11.90 7.29
N LEU A 233 -5.39 -10.83 7.31
CA LEU A 233 -3.93 -10.91 7.52
C LEU A 233 -3.52 -11.09 8.98
N LYS A 234 -4.41 -10.82 9.93
CA LYS A 234 -4.12 -10.89 11.36
C LYS A 234 -4.17 -12.35 11.80
N HIS A 235 -3.10 -12.80 12.46
CA HIS A 235 -3.13 -14.10 13.14
C HIS A 235 -4.19 -14.10 14.25
N GLN A 236 -5.05 -15.10 14.26
CA GLN A 236 -5.94 -15.37 15.39
C GLN A 236 -5.12 -16.07 16.47
N SER A 237 -4.24 -15.33 17.14
CA SER A 237 -3.60 -15.85 18.35
C SER A 237 -4.62 -15.79 19.48
N SER A 238 -5.22 -16.94 19.81
CA SER A 238 -5.91 -17.15 21.07
C SER A 238 -4.89 -17.18 22.20
N ALA A 239 -4.40 -16.02 22.63
CA ALA A 239 -3.69 -15.87 23.89
C ALA A 239 -3.98 -14.48 24.47
N PRO A 240 -4.61 -14.39 25.65
CA PRO A 240 -4.77 -13.11 26.32
C PRO A 240 -3.39 -12.55 26.65
N MET A 241 -3.21 -11.26 26.37
CA MET A 241 -2.12 -10.42 26.86
C MET A 241 -1.91 -10.72 28.35
N PRO A 242 -0.69 -11.06 28.82
CA PRO A 242 -0.47 -11.24 30.24
C PRO A 242 -0.77 -9.90 30.91
N THR A 243 -1.84 -9.88 31.69
CA THR A 243 -2.14 -8.81 32.63
C THR A 243 -0.91 -8.64 33.51
N LEU A 244 -0.33 -7.44 33.51
CA LEU A 244 0.65 -7.03 34.50
C LEU A 244 -0.01 -7.18 35.87
N VAL A 245 0.30 -8.28 36.55
CA VAL A 245 -0.12 -8.52 37.93
C VAL A 245 0.73 -7.63 38.82
N ASP A 246 0.04 -6.89 39.69
CA ASP A 246 0.55 -6.00 40.73
C ASP A 246 1.88 -6.45 41.35
N ALA A 247 2.90 -5.60 41.22
CA ALA A 247 4.06 -5.63 42.09
C ALA A 247 3.75 -4.79 43.35
N THR A 248 3.17 -5.43 44.36
CA THR A 248 3.30 -4.97 45.76
C THR A 248 4.17 -6.00 46.49
N PRO A 249 5.36 -5.60 46.99
CA PRO A 249 5.58 -5.59 48.44
C PRO A 249 6.60 -4.48 48.84
N ALA A 250 6.89 -4.07 50.06
CA ALA A 250 6.52 -4.43 51.42
C ALA A 250 6.76 -3.20 52.31
N THR A 251 5.99 -3.10 53.38
CA THR A 251 6.12 -2.17 54.50
C THR A 251 7.48 -2.34 55.20
N ALA A 252 8.32 -1.31 55.24
CA ALA A 252 9.50 -1.27 56.08
C ALA A 252 9.16 -0.59 57.43
N SER A 253 9.03 -1.43 58.46
CA SER A 253 9.05 -1.04 59.87
C SER A 253 10.39 -0.38 60.21
N ARG A 254 10.35 0.84 60.76
CA ARG A 254 11.51 1.53 61.35
C ARG A 254 11.51 1.30 62.85
N HIS A 255 12.56 0.65 63.35
CA HIS A 255 13.08 0.84 64.70
C HIS A 255 14.16 1.92 64.67
#